data_AF-A0A3C1L9E4-F1
#
_entry.id   AF-A0A3C1L9E4-F1
#
_cell.length_a   1.000
_cell.length_b   1.000
_cell.length_c   1.000
_cell.angle_alpha   90.00
_cell.angle_beta   90.00
_cell.angle_gamma   90.00
#
_symmetry.space_group_name_H-M   'P 1'
#
loop_
_entity.id
_entity.type
_entity.pdbx_description
1 polymer ?
#
loop_
_entity_poly.entity_id
_entity_poly.type
_entity_poly.pdbx_seq_one_letter_code
_entity_poly.pdbx_strand_id
1 'polypeptide(L)'
;MTAALPSRRGGSSRIWAAFAVPGIGWLVAFFVVSVYAVMAVAFGDVDPFLKTPIPAWNPLEWDVTTMSNVLGEVFNGYLRPVFVRTFWFVGLALLGCILVGYPVAYFAARKAGRSKGLLLAALVLPFWISYLMRMLAWTNLLQPDGFVNQVLGWFSLPDNRNWLDGDWYTVVIGLMYGYVPFFILPLYST
;
A
#
# COMPACT_ATOMS: atom_id res chain seq x y z
N MET A 1 -35.89 -24.30 -41.01
CA MET A 1 -34.53 -24.84 -40.77
C MET A 1 -34.02 -24.24 -39.47
N THR A 2 -34.22 -24.94 -38.36
CA THR A 2 -33.92 -24.49 -36.99
C THR A 2 -32.50 -24.90 -36.60
N ALA A 3 -31.63 -23.92 -36.37
CA ALA A 3 -30.29 -24.15 -35.87
C ALA A 3 -30.34 -24.58 -34.39
N ALA A 4 -29.91 -25.80 -34.10
CA ALA A 4 -29.76 -26.30 -32.74
C ALA A 4 -28.53 -25.63 -32.07
N LEU A 5 -28.75 -24.94 -30.95
CA LEU A 5 -27.68 -24.38 -30.14
C LEU A 5 -26.94 -25.50 -29.37
N PRO A 6 -25.60 -25.46 -29.27
CA PRO A 6 -24.84 -26.50 -28.59
C PRO A 6 -25.06 -26.42 -27.07
N SER A 7 -25.46 -27.54 -26.47
CA SER A 7 -25.62 -27.73 -25.04
C SER A 7 -24.28 -27.60 -24.31
N ARG A 8 -24.16 -26.64 -23.37
CA ARG A 8 -23.02 -26.51 -22.47
C ARG A 8 -22.90 -27.76 -21.59
N ARG A 9 -21.82 -28.54 -21.75
CA ARG A 9 -21.47 -29.68 -20.89
C ARG A 9 -21.14 -29.21 -19.47
N GLY A 10 -22.07 -29.38 -18.54
CA GLY A 10 -21.93 -29.05 -17.11
C GLY A 10 -21.22 -30.11 -16.24
N GLY A 11 -20.35 -30.95 -16.80
CA GLY A 11 -19.79 -32.12 -16.10
C GLY A 11 -18.41 -31.97 -15.46
N SER A 12 -17.66 -30.90 -15.75
CA SER A 12 -16.22 -30.84 -15.41
C SER A 12 -15.89 -29.98 -14.19
N SER A 13 -16.78 -29.08 -13.76
CA SER A 13 -16.50 -28.09 -12.70
C SER A 13 -16.17 -28.68 -11.32
N ARG A 14 -16.77 -29.82 -10.94
CA ARG A 14 -16.60 -30.41 -9.60
C ARG A 14 -15.24 -31.08 -9.39
N ILE A 15 -14.67 -31.70 -10.44
CA ILE A 15 -13.35 -32.35 -10.36
C ILE A 15 -12.25 -31.27 -10.30
N TRP A 16 -12.37 -30.21 -11.11
CA TRP A 16 -11.46 -29.05 -11.03
C TRP A 16 -11.55 -28.33 -9.68
N ALA A 17 -12.75 -28.22 -9.10
CA ALA A 17 -12.91 -27.66 -7.76
C ALA A 17 -12.24 -28.54 -6.69
N ALA A 18 -12.35 -29.88 -6.79
CA ALA A 18 -11.73 -30.81 -5.85
C ALA A 18 -10.19 -30.69 -5.79
N PHE A 19 -9.53 -30.42 -6.93
CA PHE A 19 -8.08 -30.17 -6.97
C PHE A 19 -7.67 -28.85 -6.28
N ALA A 20 -8.56 -27.86 -6.21
CA ALA A 20 -8.29 -26.60 -5.52
C ALA A 20 -8.53 -26.69 -4.00
N VAL A 21 -9.27 -27.70 -3.52
CA VAL A 21 -9.64 -27.84 -2.10
C VAL A 21 -8.43 -27.86 -1.15
N PRO A 22 -7.34 -28.62 -1.41
CA PRO A 22 -6.18 -28.62 -0.51
C PRO A 22 -5.49 -27.26 -0.43
N GLY A 23 -5.40 -26.55 -1.55
CA GLY A 23 -4.81 -25.20 -1.61
C GLY A 23 -5.67 -24.16 -0.88
N ILE A 24 -6.98 -24.18 -1.13
CA ILE A 24 -7.93 -23.31 -0.42
C ILE A 24 -7.92 -23.61 1.08
N GLY A 25 -7.85 -24.88 1.47
CA GLY A 25 -7.76 -25.29 2.88
C GLY A 25 -6.54 -24.69 3.56
N TRP A 26 -5.37 -24.76 2.93
CA TRP A 26 -4.15 -24.13 3.46
C TRP A 26 -4.25 -22.61 3.55
N LEU A 27 -4.77 -21.95 2.51
CA LEU A 27 -4.93 -20.49 2.52
C LEU A 27 -5.87 -20.03 3.63
N VAL A 28 -7.00 -20.73 3.80
CA VAL A 28 -7.95 -20.45 4.88
C VAL A 28 -7.31 -20.71 6.24
N ALA A 29 -6.59 -21.82 6.40
CA ALA A 29 -5.93 -22.15 7.66
C ALA A 29 -4.92 -21.06 8.08
N PHE A 30 -4.02 -20.66 7.17
CA PHE A 30 -3.04 -19.60 7.47
C PHE A 30 -3.70 -18.24 7.69
N PHE A 31 -4.74 -17.92 6.94
CA PHE A 31 -5.50 -16.69 7.14
C PHE A 31 -6.17 -16.68 8.53
N VAL A 32 -6.85 -17.75 8.91
CA VAL A 32 -7.52 -17.88 10.21
C VAL A 32 -6.50 -17.81 11.35
N VAL A 33 -5.36 -18.50 11.23
CA VAL A 33 -4.29 -18.44 12.24
C VAL A 33 -3.74 -17.02 12.38
N SER A 34 -3.50 -16.31 11.28
CA SER A 34 -3.01 -14.93 11.31
C SER A 34 -4.02 -13.98 11.94
N VAL A 35 -5.30 -14.07 11.56
CA VAL A 35 -6.38 -13.25 12.14
C VAL A 35 -6.53 -13.58 13.64
N TYR A 36 -6.47 -14.86 14.01
CA TYR A 36 -6.54 -15.28 15.41
C TYR A 36 -5.41 -14.68 16.25
N ALA A 37 -4.17 -14.71 15.75
CA ALA A 37 -3.04 -14.11 16.45
C ALA A 37 -3.22 -12.59 16.64
N VAL A 38 -3.74 -11.88 15.63
CA VAL A 38 -4.04 -10.44 15.75
C VAL A 38 -5.14 -10.19 16.79
N MET A 39 -6.18 -11.03 16.81
CA MET A 39 -7.26 -10.93 17.80
C MET A 39 -6.74 -11.21 19.23
N ALA A 40 -5.91 -12.24 19.41
CA ALA A 40 -5.30 -12.55 20.70
C ALA A 40 -4.46 -11.38 21.25
N VAL A 41 -3.79 -10.64 20.38
CA VAL A 41 -3.07 -9.40 20.75
C VAL A 41 -4.03 -8.24 21.02
N ALA A 42 -5.07 -8.06 20.19
CA ALA A 42 -5.98 -6.93 20.29
C ALA A 42 -6.90 -6.98 21.52
N PHE A 43 -7.30 -8.19 21.92
CA PHE A 43 -8.12 -8.45 23.11
C PHE A 43 -7.29 -8.95 24.30
N GLY A 44 -5.96 -8.92 24.18
CA GLY A 44 -5.04 -9.23 25.27
C GLY A 44 -4.94 -8.08 26.27
N ASP A 45 -3.91 -8.16 27.12
CA ASP A 45 -3.60 -7.13 28.12
C ASP A 45 -2.41 -6.28 27.64
N VAL A 46 -2.21 -5.11 28.25
CA VAL A 46 -1.07 -4.23 27.98
C VAL A 46 -0.28 -4.05 29.26
N ASP A 47 1.00 -4.39 29.22
CA ASP A 47 1.89 -4.23 30.37
C ASP A 47 1.86 -2.77 30.88
N PRO A 48 1.50 -2.53 32.16
CA PRO A 48 1.40 -1.17 32.69
C PRO A 48 2.72 -0.38 32.64
N PHE A 49 3.85 -1.08 32.65
CA PHE A 49 5.19 -0.49 32.70
C PHE A 49 5.84 -0.38 31.32
N LEU A 50 5.85 -1.48 30.55
CA LEU A 50 6.52 -1.52 29.25
C LEU A 50 5.61 -1.07 28.10
N LYS A 51 4.30 -0.95 28.33
CA LYS A 51 3.27 -0.68 27.30
C LYS A 51 3.35 -1.63 26.11
N THR A 52 3.85 -2.85 26.36
CA THR A 52 3.93 -3.92 25.39
C THR A 52 2.64 -4.73 25.40
N PRO A 53 2.13 -5.17 24.24
CA PRO A 53 0.95 -6.00 24.20
C PRO A 53 1.28 -7.44 24.64
N ILE A 54 0.49 -7.97 25.56
CA ILE A 54 0.55 -9.36 26.03
C ILE A 54 -0.60 -10.13 25.37
N PRO A 55 -0.32 -11.06 24.44
CA PRO A 55 -1.37 -11.79 23.72
C PRO A 55 -2.11 -12.78 24.63
N ALA A 56 -3.44 -12.69 24.65
CA ALA A 56 -4.33 -13.67 25.29
C ALA A 56 -4.73 -14.76 24.28
N TRP A 57 -3.99 -15.87 24.27
CA TRP A 57 -4.27 -17.00 23.37
C TRP A 57 -5.52 -17.79 23.74
N ASN A 58 -6.07 -17.60 24.94
CA ASN A 58 -7.31 -18.20 25.38
C ASN A 58 -8.46 -17.19 25.17
N PRO A 59 -9.48 -17.49 24.34
CA PRO A 59 -10.59 -16.57 24.10
C PRO A 59 -11.43 -16.23 25.34
N LEU A 60 -11.34 -17.06 26.39
CA LEU A 60 -12.01 -16.82 27.66
C LEU A 60 -11.37 -15.69 28.49
N GLU A 61 -10.11 -15.35 28.19
CA GLU A 61 -9.34 -14.30 28.87
C GLU A 61 -9.36 -12.98 28.09
N TRP A 62 -10.17 -12.89 27.02
CA TRP A 62 -10.25 -11.71 26.18
C TRP A 62 -10.91 -10.53 26.90
N ASP A 63 -10.18 -9.43 26.99
CA ASP A 63 -10.66 -8.19 27.58
C ASP A 63 -11.09 -7.19 26.49
N VAL A 64 -12.41 -6.98 26.40
CA VAL A 64 -13.02 -6.02 25.47
C VAL A 64 -12.75 -4.58 25.92
N THR A 65 -12.54 -4.35 27.23
CA THR A 65 -12.30 -3.02 27.77
C THR A 65 -10.95 -2.47 27.30
N THR A 66 -9.90 -3.29 27.30
CA THR A 66 -8.57 -2.96 26.75
C THR A 66 -8.66 -2.54 25.29
N MET A 67 -9.34 -3.33 24.45
CA MET A 67 -9.56 -2.98 23.04
C MET A 67 -10.31 -1.64 22.91
N SER A 68 -11.35 -1.42 23.72
CA SER A 68 -12.12 -0.17 23.69
C SER A 68 -11.32 1.05 24.13
N ASN A 69 -10.39 0.88 25.08
CA ASN A 69 -9.49 1.93 25.55
C ASN A 69 -8.50 2.32 24.45
N VAL A 70 -7.90 1.34 23.77
CA VAL A 70 -6.99 1.59 22.63
C VAL A 70 -7.73 2.29 21.48
N LEU A 71 -8.95 1.85 21.15
CA LEU A 71 -9.80 2.53 20.16
C LEU A 71 -10.11 3.98 20.60
N GLY A 72 -10.43 4.19 21.88
CA GLY A 72 -10.62 5.51 22.47
C GLY A 72 -9.38 6.40 22.32
N GLU A 73 -8.18 5.85 22.49
CA GLU A 73 -6.92 6.58 22.30
C GLU A 73 -6.68 6.99 20.84
N VAL A 74 -7.10 6.17 19.88
CA VAL A 74 -7.02 6.49 18.44
C VAL A 74 -7.93 7.65 18.07
N PHE A 75 -9.16 7.67 18.59
CA PHE A 75 -10.14 8.72 18.22
C PHE A 75 -10.00 10.00 19.04
N ASN A 76 -9.71 9.88 20.34
CA ASN A 76 -9.75 11.00 21.30
C ASN A 76 -8.48 11.16 22.13
N GLY A 77 -7.56 10.20 22.11
CA GLY A 77 -6.34 10.23 22.91
C GLY A 77 -5.10 10.67 22.15
N TYR A 78 -3.94 10.22 22.64
CA TYR A 78 -2.62 10.62 22.15
C TYR A 78 -2.32 10.14 20.72
N LEU A 79 -2.98 9.07 20.25
CA LEU A 79 -2.78 8.52 18.92
C LEU A 79 -3.53 9.29 17.82
N ARG A 80 -4.54 10.08 18.19
CA ARG A 80 -5.34 10.91 17.28
C ARG A 80 -4.52 11.77 16.30
N PRO A 81 -3.53 12.58 16.72
CA PRO A 81 -2.74 13.38 15.78
C PRO A 81 -2.01 12.53 14.75
N VAL A 82 -1.51 11.35 15.14
CA VAL A 82 -0.85 10.42 14.22
C VAL A 82 -1.86 9.85 13.23
N PHE A 83 -3.04 9.44 13.71
CA PHE A 83 -4.11 8.93 12.87
C PHE A 83 -4.56 9.95 11.82
N VAL A 84 -4.88 11.18 12.24
CA VAL A 84 -5.29 12.28 11.35
C VAL A 84 -4.18 12.62 10.35
N ARG A 85 -2.93 12.68 10.81
CA ARG A 85 -1.77 12.96 9.96
C ARG A 85 -1.60 11.90 8.87
N THR A 86 -1.77 10.62 9.20
CA THR A 86 -1.71 9.53 8.23
C THR A 86 -2.80 9.67 7.18
N PHE A 87 -4.04 9.93 7.59
CA PHE A 87 -5.15 10.19 6.65
C PHE A 87 -4.87 11.39 5.75
N TRP A 88 -4.34 12.47 6.32
CA TRP A 88 -3.94 13.67 5.58
C TRP A 88 -2.86 13.36 4.54
N PHE A 89 -1.81 12.62 4.91
CA PHE A 89 -0.71 12.25 4.01
C PHE A 89 -1.18 11.37 2.87
N VAL A 90 -2.01 10.35 3.17
CA VAL A 90 -2.58 9.47 2.15
C VAL A 90 -3.54 10.25 1.24
N GLY A 91 -4.34 11.16 1.78
CA GLY A 91 -5.23 12.03 1.00
C GLY A 91 -4.45 12.92 0.03
N LEU A 92 -3.39 13.59 0.50
CA LEU A 92 -2.52 14.40 -0.35
C LEU A 92 -1.80 13.57 -1.42
N ALA A 93 -1.27 12.41 -1.03
CA ALA A 93 -0.62 11.51 -1.97
C ALA A 93 -1.60 11.01 -3.05
N LEU A 94 -2.84 10.67 -2.67
CA LEU A 94 -3.89 10.27 -3.61
C LEU A 94 -4.25 11.40 -4.57
N LEU A 95 -4.45 12.62 -4.07
CA LEU A 95 -4.71 13.78 -4.92
C LEU A 95 -3.55 14.02 -5.90
N GLY A 96 -2.31 13.93 -5.42
CA GLY A 96 -1.12 14.01 -6.28
C GLY A 96 -1.07 12.90 -7.34
N CYS A 97 -1.38 11.66 -6.96
CA CYS A 97 -1.48 10.53 -7.87
C CYS A 97 -2.57 10.74 -8.93
N ILE A 98 -3.71 11.33 -8.58
CA ILE A 98 -4.77 11.67 -9.54
C ILE A 98 -4.28 12.77 -10.48
N LEU A 99 -3.72 13.86 -9.93
CA LEU A 99 -3.25 15.00 -10.72
C LEU A 99 -2.15 14.64 -11.71
N VAL A 100 -1.25 13.72 -11.35
CA VAL A 100 -0.15 13.28 -12.22
C VAL A 100 -0.54 12.05 -13.05
N GLY A 101 -1.13 11.05 -12.41
CA GLY A 101 -1.46 9.76 -13.01
C GLY A 101 -2.61 9.85 -14.02
N TYR A 102 -3.63 10.69 -13.79
CA TYR A 102 -4.74 10.83 -14.72
C TYR A 102 -4.33 11.43 -16.07
N PRO A 103 -3.57 12.54 -16.15
CA PRO A 103 -3.07 13.05 -17.43
C PRO A 103 -2.18 12.05 -18.17
N VAL A 104 -1.32 11.33 -17.45
CA VAL A 104 -0.43 10.31 -18.04
C VAL A 104 -1.26 9.14 -18.60
N ALA A 105 -2.23 8.64 -17.84
CA ALA A 105 -3.13 7.58 -18.28
C ALA A 105 -3.98 8.02 -19.47
N TYR A 106 -4.53 9.24 -19.44
CA TYR A 106 -5.32 9.80 -20.54
C TYR A 106 -4.48 9.94 -21.81
N PHE A 107 -3.24 10.42 -21.71
CA PHE A 107 -2.33 10.52 -22.84
C PHE A 107 -1.97 9.13 -23.40
N ALA A 108 -1.67 8.17 -22.51
CA ALA A 108 -1.37 6.80 -22.89
C ALA A 108 -2.56 6.10 -23.56
N ALA A 109 -3.79 6.34 -23.10
CA ALA A 109 -4.99 5.75 -23.66
C ALA A 109 -5.38 6.38 -25.01
N ARG A 110 -5.31 7.71 -25.12
CA ARG A 110 -5.90 8.45 -26.25
C ARG A 110 -4.91 8.86 -27.35
N LYS A 111 -3.65 9.16 -27.01
CA LYS A 111 -2.65 9.70 -27.95
C LYS A 111 -1.49 8.76 -28.28
N ALA A 112 -1.27 7.71 -27.50
CA ALA A 112 -0.04 6.94 -27.63
C ALA A 112 0.05 6.00 -28.84
N GLY A 113 -1.05 5.71 -29.56
CA GLY A 113 -1.03 4.94 -30.81
C GLY A 113 -0.12 3.70 -30.74
N ARG A 114 0.95 3.66 -31.54
CA ARG A 114 1.98 2.59 -31.56
C ARG A 114 2.99 2.63 -30.40
N SER A 115 3.23 3.78 -29.77
CA SER A 115 4.17 3.95 -28.64
C SER A 115 3.55 3.62 -27.28
N LYS A 116 2.29 3.16 -27.28
CA LYS A 116 1.50 2.80 -26.10
C LYS A 116 2.18 1.72 -25.24
N GLY A 117 2.67 0.66 -25.89
CA GLY A 117 3.42 -0.40 -25.20
C GLY A 117 4.72 0.10 -24.58
N LEU A 118 5.41 1.05 -25.24
CA LEU A 118 6.66 1.61 -24.75
C LEU A 118 6.44 2.51 -23.52
N LEU A 119 5.38 3.33 -23.51
CA LEU A 119 4.99 4.15 -22.36
C LEU A 119 4.64 3.29 -21.14
N LEU A 120 3.87 2.22 -21.35
CA LEU A 120 3.53 1.28 -20.28
C LEU A 120 4.78 0.53 -19.78
N ALA A 121 5.64 0.09 -20.69
CA ALA A 121 6.91 -0.52 -20.33
C ALA A 121 7.77 0.45 -19.49
N ALA A 122 7.88 1.72 -19.90
CA ALA A 122 8.63 2.73 -19.16
C ALA A 122 8.05 3.02 -17.76
N LEU A 123 6.73 2.89 -17.57
CA LEU A 123 6.07 3.03 -16.27
C LEU A 123 6.28 1.81 -15.36
N VAL A 124 6.34 0.60 -15.92
CA VAL A 124 6.54 -0.66 -15.17
C VAL A 124 8.02 -0.93 -14.91
N LEU A 125 8.91 -0.48 -15.79
CA LEU A 125 10.36 -0.66 -15.66
C LEU A 125 10.95 -0.20 -14.31
N PRO A 126 10.61 0.97 -13.74
CA PRO A 126 11.09 1.36 -12.41
C PRO A 126 10.55 0.48 -11.29
N PHE A 127 9.43 -0.22 -11.50
CA PHE A 127 8.89 -1.18 -10.54
C PHE A 127 9.60 -2.54 -10.57
N TRP A 128 10.29 -2.85 -11.68
CA TRP A 128 11.09 -4.09 -11.77
C TRP A 128 12.31 -4.07 -10.84
N ILE A 129 12.79 -2.88 -10.47
CA ILE A 129 13.91 -2.71 -9.54
C ILE A 129 13.44 -3.00 -8.11
N SER A 130 14.26 -3.72 -7.34
CA SER A 130 13.98 -4.02 -5.93
C SER A 130 13.62 -2.76 -5.14
N TYR A 131 12.55 -2.85 -4.34
CA TYR A 131 12.09 -1.77 -3.47
C TYR A 131 13.21 -1.23 -2.57
N LEU A 132 14.11 -2.11 -2.09
CA LEU A 132 15.24 -1.71 -1.26
C LEU A 132 16.22 -0.80 -2.01
N MET A 133 16.57 -1.15 -3.25
CA MET A 133 17.46 -0.32 -4.07
C MET A 133 16.85 1.05 -4.35
N ARG A 134 15.55 1.08 -4.60
CA ARG A 134 14.78 2.32 -4.80
C ARG A 134 14.79 3.19 -3.54
N MET A 135 14.63 2.60 -2.36
CA MET A 135 14.69 3.31 -1.08
C MET A 135 16.08 3.89 -0.82
N LEU A 136 17.15 3.11 -1.06
CA LEU A 136 18.53 3.58 -0.92
C LEU A 136 18.85 4.73 -1.89
N ALA A 137 18.36 4.67 -3.13
CA ALA A 137 18.50 5.76 -4.08
C ALA A 137 17.84 7.05 -3.58
N TRP A 138 16.62 6.96 -3.04
CA TRP A 138 15.93 8.11 -2.41
C TRP A 138 16.68 8.65 -1.21
N THR A 139 17.17 7.78 -0.32
CA THR A 139 17.99 8.21 0.83
C THR A 139 19.23 8.98 0.37
N ASN A 140 19.99 8.45 -0.59
CA ASN A 140 21.17 9.13 -1.14
C ASN A 140 20.82 10.47 -1.81
N LEU A 141 19.66 10.55 -2.46
CA LEU A 141 19.19 11.76 -3.14
C LEU A 141 18.81 12.88 -2.15
N LEU A 142 18.20 12.50 -1.03
CA LEU A 142 17.59 13.37 -0.02
C LEU A 142 18.49 13.65 1.20
N GLN A 143 19.61 12.94 1.32
CA GLN A 143 20.61 13.18 2.37
C GLN A 143 21.15 14.63 2.26
N PRO A 144 21.67 15.24 3.34
CA PRO A 144 22.16 16.62 3.31
C PRO A 144 23.15 16.94 2.18
N ASP A 145 24.05 16.03 1.82
CA ASP A 145 25.00 16.20 0.70
C ASP A 145 24.47 15.68 -0.65
N GLY A 146 23.20 15.29 -0.68
CA GLY A 146 22.53 14.66 -1.81
C GLY A 146 22.27 15.61 -2.98
N PHE A 147 21.94 15.02 -4.12
CA PHE A 147 21.72 15.76 -5.37
C PHE A 147 20.59 16.81 -5.27
N VAL A 148 19.57 16.56 -4.44
CA VAL A 148 18.47 17.54 -4.26
C VAL A 148 18.99 18.85 -3.68
N ASN A 149 19.84 18.80 -2.65
CA ASN A 149 20.45 19.99 -2.07
C ASN A 149 21.43 20.67 -3.03
N GLN A 150 22.20 19.90 -3.78
CA GLN A 150 23.12 20.46 -4.80
C GLN A 150 22.36 21.27 -5.86
N VAL A 151 21.22 20.75 -6.35
CA VAL A 151 20.38 21.46 -7.32
C VAL A 151 19.72 22.70 -6.69
N LEU A 152 19.25 22.61 -5.44
CA LEU A 152 18.69 23.77 -4.72
C LEU A 152 19.72 24.90 -4.56
N GLY A 153 20.99 24.56 -4.36
CA GLY A 153 22.08 25.54 -4.27
C GLY A 153 22.39 26.28 -5.53
N TRP A 154 22.18 25.65 -6.69
CA TRP A 154 22.24 26.36 -7.96
C TRP A 154 21.18 27.47 -8.06
N PHE A 155 20.06 27.32 -7.36
CA PHE A 155 19.01 28.33 -7.26
C PHE A 155 19.18 29.25 -6.03
N SER A 156 20.34 29.24 -5.36
CA SER A 156 20.63 30.05 -4.15
C SER A 156 19.68 29.82 -2.98
N LEU A 157 19.06 28.64 -2.90
CA LEU A 157 18.28 28.21 -1.74
C LEU A 157 19.23 27.63 -0.66
N PRO A 158 18.77 27.44 0.59
CA PRO A 158 19.63 26.88 1.64
C PRO A 158 20.03 25.42 1.36
N ASP A 159 21.33 25.15 1.28
CA ASP A 159 21.91 23.89 0.76
C ASP A 159 22.09 22.77 1.78
N ASN A 160 21.72 22.99 3.04
CA ASN A 160 21.98 22.04 4.12
C ASN A 160 20.69 21.55 4.80
N ARG A 161 19.63 21.36 4.00
CA ARG A 161 18.36 20.89 4.54
C ARG A 161 18.38 19.37 4.63
N ASN A 162 18.09 18.83 5.82
CA ASN A 162 17.91 17.40 5.99
C ASN A 162 16.47 17.00 5.64
N TRP A 163 16.26 16.49 4.44
CA TRP A 163 14.93 16.07 3.96
C TRP A 163 14.43 14.79 4.65
N LEU A 164 15.34 14.05 5.31
CA LEU A 164 15.06 12.78 5.97
C LEU A 164 14.65 12.92 7.45
N ASP A 165 14.50 14.15 7.95
CA ASP A 165 14.07 14.44 9.33
C ASP A 165 12.59 14.09 9.64
N GLY A 166 11.91 13.38 8.73
CA GLY A 166 10.52 12.96 8.91
C GLY A 166 9.49 14.03 8.54
N ASP A 167 9.90 15.00 7.72
CA ASP A 167 9.03 16.05 7.23
C ASP A 167 7.90 15.51 6.32
N TRP A 168 6.73 16.15 6.41
CA TRP A 168 5.50 15.67 5.78
C TRP A 168 5.57 15.58 4.26
N TYR A 169 6.22 16.53 3.59
CA TYR A 169 6.28 16.59 2.13
C TYR A 169 7.20 15.49 1.57
N THR A 170 8.29 15.12 2.27
CA THR A 170 9.17 14.00 1.88
C THR A 170 8.39 12.69 1.89
N VAL A 171 7.56 12.48 2.92
CA VAL A 171 6.69 11.31 3.04
C VAL A 171 5.67 11.27 1.90
N VAL A 172 4.99 12.39 1.63
CA VAL A 172 3.97 12.48 0.57
C VAL A 172 4.58 12.23 -0.82
N ILE A 173 5.74 12.78 -1.14
CA ILE A 173 6.45 12.54 -2.41
C ILE A 173 6.84 11.06 -2.55
N GLY A 174 7.36 10.46 -1.48
CA GLY A 174 7.69 9.03 -1.46
C GLY A 174 6.47 8.13 -1.71
N LEU A 175 5.34 8.45 -1.07
CA LEU A 175 4.06 7.77 -1.28
C LEU A 175 3.59 7.92 -2.74
N MET A 176 3.57 9.15 -3.27
CA MET A 176 3.16 9.41 -4.66
C MET A 176 4.00 8.60 -5.64
N TYR A 177 5.32 8.65 -5.54
CA TYR A 177 6.22 7.89 -6.40
C TYR A 177 6.02 6.36 -6.29
N GLY A 178 5.67 5.86 -5.09
CA GLY A 178 5.31 4.46 -4.87
C GLY A 178 4.01 4.04 -5.56
N TYR A 179 2.98 4.87 -5.49
CA TYR A 179 1.62 4.51 -5.90
C TYR A 179 1.24 4.92 -7.32
N VAL A 180 1.91 5.91 -7.92
CA VAL A 180 1.61 6.37 -9.29
C VAL A 180 1.59 5.22 -10.32
N PRO A 181 2.59 4.31 -10.38
CA PRO A 181 2.56 3.22 -11.36
C PRO A 181 1.36 2.29 -11.16
N PHE A 182 1.06 1.95 -9.91
CA PHE A 182 -0.09 1.11 -9.55
C PHE A 182 -1.43 1.80 -9.84
N PHE A 183 -1.49 3.12 -9.75
CA PHE A 183 -2.70 3.89 -10.09
C PHE A 183 -2.96 3.93 -11.59
N ILE A 184 -1.90 4.03 -12.41
CA ILE A 184 -2.04 4.11 -13.87
C ILE A 184 -2.44 2.76 -14.50
N LEU A 185 -1.97 1.63 -13.95
CA LEU A 185 -2.20 0.30 -14.54
C LEU A 185 -3.69 -0.07 -14.68
N PRO A 186 -4.58 0.10 -13.68
CA PRO A 186 -6.02 -0.18 -13.83
C PRO A 186 -6.74 0.83 -14.73
N LEU A 187 -6.37 2.11 -14.67
CA LEU A 187 -6.94 3.14 -15.55
C LEU A 187 -6.66 2.87 -17.03
N TYR A 188 -5.57 2.16 -17.30
CA TYR A 188 -5.20 1.75 -18.63
C TYR A 188 -6.05 0.59 -19.18
N SER A 189 -6.51 -0.33 -18.33
CA SER A 189 -7.25 -1.51 -18.77
C SER A 189 -8.74 -1.25 -19.01
N THR A 190 -9.19 0.01 -18.89
CA THR A 190 -10.55 0.46 -19.20
C THR A 190 -10.54 1.18 -20.56
#